data_AF-A0A165KRM7-F1
#
_entry.id   AF-A0A165KRM7-F1
#
_cell.length_a   1.000
_cell.length_b   1.000
_cell.length_c   1.000
_cell.angle_alpha   90.00
_cell.angle_beta   90.00
_cell.angle_gamma   90.00
#
_symmetry.space_group_name_H-M   'P 1'
#
loop_
_entity.id
_entity.type
_entity.pdbx_description
1 polymer ?
#
loop_
_entity_poly.entity_id
_entity_poly.type
_entity_poly.pdbx_seq_one_letter_code
_entity_poly.pdbx_strand_id
1 'polypeptide(L)'
;MRFSSALAMTVAAACGVAAYDLRQLYSFEGGDAVAFCKAWKCNCINYTPADDTLYFLSAGCHPGDYTGANADTEVLASCAFTADGHVPVSFNDENAAETGATLMRFSLTAVTVALVAASGAAAYDLRELYSFQGGNGTTFCKTWKCNCINYEPKNTTMYFYSAQCYPGDYSGKHNTSQVRSSKALQPTNSHLTSDSFQALATCAFTADGKTPVSYSAQVAKQSKAKIVKD
;
A
#
# COMPACT_ATOMS: atom_id res chain seq x y z
N MET A 1 -38.47 -49.13 -21.69
CA MET A 1 -37.49 -48.03 -21.78
C MET A 1 -37.39 -47.40 -20.41
N ARG A 2 -36.26 -47.57 -19.71
CA ARG A 2 -36.00 -46.96 -18.39
C ARG A 2 -34.84 -45.99 -18.57
N PHE A 3 -35.12 -44.69 -18.48
CA PHE A 3 -34.08 -43.66 -18.45
C PHE A 3 -33.92 -43.21 -17.00
N SER A 4 -32.79 -43.58 -16.39
CA SER A 4 -32.40 -43.13 -15.06
C SER A 4 -31.76 -41.75 -15.19
N SER A 5 -32.43 -40.73 -14.64
CA SER A 5 -31.90 -39.37 -14.54
C SER A 5 -30.90 -39.30 -13.38
N ALA A 6 -29.59 -39.22 -13.70
CA ALA A 6 -28.57 -38.94 -12.70
C ALA A 6 -28.52 -37.43 -12.43
N LEU A 7 -28.95 -37.03 -11.23
CA LEU A 7 -28.87 -35.67 -10.73
C LEU A 7 -27.43 -35.42 -10.25
N ALA A 8 -26.59 -34.79 -11.07
CA ALA A 8 -25.26 -34.37 -10.66
C ALA A 8 -25.36 -33.07 -9.84
N MET A 9 -25.35 -33.19 -8.50
CA MET A 9 -25.14 -32.05 -7.61
C MET A 9 -23.65 -31.68 -7.62
N THR A 10 -23.29 -30.67 -8.41
CA THR A 10 -21.99 -29.99 -8.31
C THR A 10 -21.98 -29.11 -7.06
N VAL A 11 -21.31 -29.59 -6.00
CA VAL A 11 -20.96 -28.79 -4.83
C VAL A 11 -19.83 -27.85 -5.24
N ALA A 12 -20.16 -26.60 -5.56
CA ALA A 12 -19.17 -25.55 -5.72
C ALA A 12 -18.62 -25.19 -4.33
N ALA A 13 -17.45 -25.73 -4.00
CA ALA A 13 -16.70 -25.30 -2.83
C ALA A 13 -16.22 -23.86 -3.08
N ALA A 14 -16.92 -22.89 -2.51
CA ALA A 14 -16.45 -21.52 -2.45
C ALA A 14 -15.25 -21.47 -1.49
N CYS A 15 -14.03 -21.51 -2.02
CA CYS A 15 -12.84 -21.13 -1.28
C CYS A 15 -12.95 -19.63 -0.95
N GLY A 16 -13.52 -19.30 0.20
CA GLY A 16 -13.54 -17.94 0.71
C GLY A 16 -12.11 -17.47 0.95
N VAL A 17 -11.66 -16.47 0.21
CA VAL A 17 -10.44 -15.74 0.53
C VAL A 17 -10.72 -15.01 1.84
N ALA A 18 -10.13 -15.47 2.95
CA ALA A 18 -10.24 -14.78 4.23
C ALA A 18 -9.53 -13.42 4.10
N ALA A 19 -10.29 -12.33 4.19
CA ALA A 19 -9.71 -11.01 4.30
C ALA A 19 -9.15 -10.85 5.71
N TYR A 20 -7.82 -10.71 5.82
CA TYR A 20 -7.17 -10.46 7.11
C TYR A 20 -7.43 -9.02 7.55
N ASP A 21 -8.16 -8.84 8.65
CA ASP A 21 -8.25 -7.54 9.32
C ASP A 21 -7.18 -7.46 10.41
N LEU A 22 -6.07 -6.80 10.09
CA LEU A 22 -4.93 -6.60 11.00
C LEU A 22 -4.99 -5.25 11.72
N ARG A 23 -6.11 -4.52 11.61
CA ARG A 23 -6.25 -3.22 12.26
C ARG A 23 -6.36 -3.43 13.77
N GLN A 24 -5.57 -2.67 14.52
CA GLN A 24 -5.65 -2.59 15.96
C GLN A 24 -5.90 -1.13 16.35
N LEU A 25 -6.54 -0.95 17.50
CA LEU A 25 -6.83 0.37 18.03
C LEU A 25 -5.66 0.84 18.88
N TYR A 26 -5.19 2.06 18.64
CA TYR A 26 -4.11 2.70 19.37
C TYR A 26 -4.56 4.05 19.89
N SER A 27 -4.11 4.42 21.09
CA SER A 27 -4.15 5.79 21.57
C SER A 27 -2.82 6.48 21.29
N PHE A 28 -2.85 7.78 21.04
CA PHE A 28 -1.65 8.59 20.83
C PHE A 28 -1.80 9.96 21.52
N GLU A 29 -0.66 10.57 21.86
CA GLU A 29 -0.65 11.92 22.42
C GLU A 29 -0.61 12.95 21.28
N GLY A 30 -1.42 14.01 21.35
CA GLY A 30 -1.18 15.20 20.53
C GLY A 30 -2.33 15.76 19.69
N GLY A 31 -3.56 15.25 19.77
CA GLY A 31 -4.74 15.90 19.16
C GLY A 31 -4.81 15.91 17.63
N ASP A 32 -3.70 15.64 16.93
CA ASP A 32 -3.61 15.66 15.47
C ASP A 32 -3.41 14.24 14.92
N ALA A 33 -4.51 13.53 14.75
CA ALA A 33 -4.49 12.18 14.18
C ALA A 33 -3.99 12.13 12.73
N VAL A 34 -4.08 13.24 11.97
CA VAL A 34 -3.59 13.28 10.59
C VAL A 34 -2.07 13.22 10.61
N ALA A 35 -1.43 14.07 11.42
CA ALA A 35 0.02 14.04 11.62
C ALA A 35 0.47 12.70 12.22
N PHE A 36 -0.25 12.16 13.19
CA PHE A 36 0.05 10.84 13.76
C PHE A 36 -0.02 9.74 12.70
N CYS A 37 -1.11 9.63 11.95
CA CYS A 37 -1.28 8.60 10.93
C CYS A 37 -0.25 8.70 9.81
N LYS A 38 0.20 9.91 9.51
CA LYS A 38 1.28 10.19 8.58
C LYS A 38 2.62 9.63 9.09
N ALA A 39 2.95 9.87 10.36
CA ALA A 39 4.12 9.29 11.02
C ALA A 39 4.04 7.75 11.06
N TRP A 40 2.90 7.19 11.45
CA TRP A 40 2.64 5.74 11.47
C TRP A 40 2.92 5.07 10.13
N LYS A 41 2.33 5.59 9.04
CA LYS A 41 2.50 5.02 7.69
C LYS A 41 3.94 5.14 7.21
N CYS A 42 4.58 6.28 7.46
CA CYS A 42 6.00 6.47 7.11
C CYS A 42 6.90 5.50 7.86
N ASN A 43 6.69 5.32 9.17
CA ASN A 43 7.50 4.40 9.97
C ASN A 43 7.33 2.96 9.49
N CYS A 44 6.08 2.52 9.27
CA CYS A 44 5.78 1.16 8.82
C CYS A 44 6.45 0.81 7.49
N ILE A 45 6.44 1.73 6.52
CA ILE A 45 7.06 1.50 5.20
C ILE A 45 8.58 1.50 5.27
N ASN A 46 9.16 2.25 6.20
CA ASN A 46 10.61 2.35 6.35
C ASN A 46 11.19 1.24 7.23
N TYR A 47 10.34 0.60 8.03
CA TYR A 47 10.69 -0.56 8.83
C TYR A 47 11.27 -1.65 7.94
N THR A 48 12.38 -2.22 8.40
CA THR A 48 13.08 -3.31 7.71
C THR A 48 13.06 -4.49 8.67
N PRO A 49 12.20 -5.49 8.43
CA PRO A 49 12.13 -6.66 9.29
C PRO A 49 13.50 -7.34 9.40
N ALA A 50 13.74 -7.99 10.53
CA ALA A 50 14.95 -8.80 10.72
C ALA A 50 14.98 -10.01 9.78
N ASP A 51 13.80 -10.52 9.41
CA ASP A 51 13.61 -11.54 8.38
C ASP A 51 13.60 -10.88 7.00
N ASP A 52 14.65 -11.14 6.21
CA ASP A 52 14.85 -10.57 4.88
C ASP A 52 13.97 -11.18 3.79
N THR A 53 13.22 -12.25 4.11
CA THR A 53 12.20 -12.81 3.22
C THR A 53 10.92 -11.99 3.22
N LEU A 54 10.72 -11.14 4.22
CA LEU A 54 9.52 -10.32 4.37
C LEU A 54 9.63 -9.00 3.59
N TYR A 55 8.63 -8.73 2.77
CA TYR A 55 8.49 -7.45 2.09
C TYR A 55 7.21 -6.72 2.50
N PHE A 56 7.25 -5.39 2.37
CA PHE A 56 6.15 -4.52 2.74
C PHE A 56 4.88 -4.87 1.96
N LEU A 57 3.79 -5.15 2.69
CA LEU A 57 2.47 -5.42 2.11
C LEU A 57 1.57 -4.19 2.20
N SER A 58 1.36 -3.66 3.40
CA SER A 58 0.41 -2.56 3.60
C SER A 58 0.66 -1.79 4.90
N ALA A 59 0.31 -0.50 4.89
CA ALA A 59 0.23 0.35 6.08
C ALA A 59 -1.12 1.06 6.10
N GLY A 60 -1.91 0.82 7.15
CA GLY A 60 -3.19 1.47 7.38
C GLY A 60 -3.13 2.36 8.60
N CYS A 61 -3.79 3.51 8.55
CA CYS A 61 -4.09 4.32 9.74
C CYS A 61 -5.29 5.20 9.43
N HIS A 62 -6.29 5.14 10.30
CA HIS A 62 -7.54 5.90 10.24
C HIS A 62 -7.77 6.57 11.60
N PRO A 63 -8.02 7.89 11.63
CA PRO A 63 -8.46 8.59 12.83
C PRO A 63 -9.74 7.97 13.41
N GLY A 64 -9.74 7.79 14.72
CA GLY A 64 -10.86 7.31 15.52
C GLY A 64 -10.87 5.80 15.79
N ASP A 65 -11.81 5.40 16.65
CA ASP A 65 -12.08 4.02 17.01
C ASP A 65 -12.87 3.25 15.93
N TYR A 66 -13.34 2.04 16.25
CA TYR A 66 -14.17 1.23 15.35
C TYR A 66 -15.52 1.86 14.98
N THR A 67 -15.93 2.92 15.66
CA THR A 67 -17.13 3.72 15.37
C THR A 67 -16.80 5.08 14.75
N GLY A 68 -15.52 5.44 14.65
CA GLY A 68 -15.05 6.76 14.23
C GLY A 68 -15.07 7.82 15.35
N ALA A 69 -15.31 7.43 16.60
CA ALA A 69 -15.21 8.31 17.76
C ALA A 69 -13.74 8.53 18.17
N ASN A 70 -13.49 9.52 19.04
CA ASN A 70 -12.15 9.82 19.59
C ASN A 70 -11.08 10.10 18.52
N ALA A 71 -11.46 10.66 17.37
CA ALA A 71 -10.56 10.88 16.24
C ALA A 71 -9.35 11.77 16.53
N ASP A 72 -9.36 12.53 17.63
CA ASP A 72 -8.22 13.37 18.04
C ASP A 72 -7.21 12.63 18.93
N THR A 73 -7.56 11.45 19.45
CA THR A 73 -6.75 10.73 20.46
C THR A 73 -6.57 9.25 20.16
N GLU A 74 -7.33 8.69 19.23
CA GLU A 74 -7.31 7.28 18.88
C GLU A 74 -7.21 7.08 17.37
N VAL A 75 -6.62 5.96 16.96
CA VAL A 75 -6.55 5.52 15.56
C VAL A 75 -6.70 4.01 15.42
N LEU A 76 -7.34 3.59 14.34
CA LEU A 76 -7.27 2.22 13.83
C LEU A 76 -6.10 2.10 12.85
N ALA A 77 -5.05 1.40 13.27
CA ALA A 77 -3.81 1.32 12.53
C ALA A 77 -3.36 -0.13 12.28
N SER A 78 -2.62 -0.32 11.19
CA SER A 78 -2.01 -1.59 10.80
C SER A 78 -0.71 -1.35 10.06
N CYS A 79 0.20 -2.30 10.19
CA CYS A 79 1.48 -2.41 9.54
C CYS A 79 1.72 -3.89 9.25
N ALA A 80 1.78 -4.24 7.97
CA ALA A 80 1.88 -5.63 7.55
C ALA A 80 2.94 -5.83 6.48
N PHE A 81 3.65 -6.95 6.63
CA PHE A 81 4.60 -7.49 5.68
C PHE A 81 4.16 -8.90 5.27
N THR A 82 4.79 -9.48 4.26
CA THR A 82 4.48 -10.85 3.82
C THR A 82 5.70 -11.45 3.14
N ALA A 83 5.83 -12.77 3.18
CA ALA A 83 6.91 -13.49 2.49
C ALA A 83 6.54 -13.81 1.04
N ASP A 84 5.26 -14.01 0.75
CA ASP A 84 4.75 -14.56 -0.52
C ASP A 84 3.51 -13.85 -1.06
N GLY A 85 3.00 -12.84 -0.35
CA GLY A 85 1.80 -12.10 -0.76
C GLY A 85 0.51 -12.69 -0.23
N HIS A 86 0.56 -13.82 0.48
CA HIS A 86 -0.62 -14.56 0.90
C HIS A 86 -0.90 -14.40 2.40
N VAL A 87 0.10 -14.65 3.24
CA VAL A 87 -0.08 -14.55 4.69
C VAL A 87 0.58 -13.27 5.20
N PRO A 88 -0.20 -12.31 5.71
CA PRO A 88 0.36 -11.10 6.25
C PRO A 88 0.89 -11.33 7.67
N VAL A 89 2.08 -10.81 7.94
CA VAL A 89 2.74 -10.74 9.25
C VAL A 89 2.61 -9.31 9.75
N SER A 90 1.98 -9.13 10.91
CA SER A 90 1.80 -7.81 11.52
C SER A 90 3.07 -7.37 12.25
N PHE A 91 3.41 -6.09 12.09
CA PHE A 91 4.47 -5.38 12.81
C PHE A 91 3.92 -4.13 13.51
N ASN A 92 2.66 -4.21 13.98
CA ASN A 92 2.01 -3.06 14.56
C ASN A 92 2.66 -2.64 15.89
N ASP A 93 3.15 -3.60 16.69
CA ASP A 93 3.73 -3.33 18.01
C ASP A 93 5.08 -2.61 17.89
N GLU A 94 5.94 -3.03 16.97
CA GLU A 94 7.19 -2.34 16.64
C GLU A 94 6.90 -0.93 16.11
N ASN A 95 5.89 -0.81 15.24
CA ASN A 95 5.51 0.48 14.68
C ASN A 95 4.90 1.42 15.74
N ALA A 96 4.15 0.88 16.69
CA ALA A 96 3.56 1.62 17.81
C ALA A 96 4.65 2.16 18.74
N ALA A 97 5.64 1.34 19.08
CA ALA A 97 6.76 1.74 19.93
C ALA A 97 7.53 2.94 19.34
N GLU A 98 7.83 2.89 18.04
CA GLU A 98 8.56 3.96 17.34
C GLU A 98 7.73 5.25 17.16
N THR A 99 6.41 5.13 17.10
CA THR A 99 5.52 6.29 16.93
C THR A 99 4.94 6.82 18.25
N GLY A 100 5.29 6.22 19.38
CA GLY A 100 4.74 6.59 20.70
C GLY A 100 3.27 6.22 20.87
N ALA A 101 2.74 5.31 20.04
CA ALA A 101 1.38 4.81 20.16
C ALA A 101 1.27 3.77 21.28
N THR A 102 0.14 3.75 21.97
CA THR A 102 -0.17 2.73 22.99
C THR A 102 -1.30 1.85 22.51
N LEU A 103 -1.09 0.53 22.48
CA LEU A 103 -2.11 -0.43 22.07
C LEU A 103 -3.30 -0.42 23.05
N MET A 104 -4.49 -0.15 22.52
CA MET A 104 -5.75 -0.20 23.25
C MET A 104 -6.29 -1.63 23.18
N ARG A 105 -6.01 -2.44 24.20
CA ARG A 105 -6.47 -3.83 24.27
C ARG A 105 -7.98 -3.87 24.50
N PHE A 106 -8.74 -4.03 23.43
CA PHE A 106 -10.14 -4.41 23.51
C PHE A 106 -10.26 -5.94 23.56
N SER A 107 -11.06 -6.43 24.50
CA SER A 107 -11.43 -7.85 24.54
C SER A 107 -12.43 -8.12 23.40
N LEU A 108 -11.96 -8.59 22.25
CA LEU A 108 -12.80 -8.78 21.06
C LEU A 108 -13.59 -10.09 21.10
N THR A 109 -14.91 -9.98 20.88
CA THR A 109 -15.81 -11.06 20.48
C THR A 109 -15.97 -10.98 18.95
N ALA A 110 -15.68 -12.07 18.22
CA ALA A 110 -15.52 -12.05 16.76
C ALA A 110 -16.84 -11.81 15.99
N VAL A 111 -16.79 -10.96 14.94
CA VAL A 111 -17.87 -10.73 13.97
C VAL A 111 -17.31 -10.87 12.54
N THR A 112 -18.04 -11.54 11.65
CA THR A 112 -17.62 -11.88 10.27
C THR A 112 -18.34 -10.99 9.24
N VAL A 113 -17.64 -10.51 8.20
CA VAL A 113 -18.21 -9.68 7.12
C VAL A 113 -17.77 -10.21 5.73
N ALA A 114 -18.65 -10.12 4.72
CA ALA A 114 -18.50 -10.70 3.37
C ALA A 114 -18.15 -9.66 2.26
N LEU A 115 -17.43 -10.09 1.21
CA LEU A 115 -16.90 -9.27 0.09
C LEU A 115 -17.57 -9.55 -1.28
N VAL A 116 -17.55 -8.56 -2.20
CA VAL A 116 -18.05 -8.62 -3.60
C VAL A 116 -16.98 -8.11 -4.61
N ALA A 117 -16.89 -8.71 -5.81
CA ALA A 117 -15.86 -8.48 -6.84
C ALA A 117 -16.31 -7.68 -8.09
N ALA A 118 -15.37 -7.15 -8.90
CA ALA A 118 -15.60 -6.34 -10.11
C ALA A 118 -14.61 -6.62 -11.30
N SER A 119 -15.01 -6.20 -12.52
CA SER A 119 -14.50 -6.56 -13.89
C SER A 119 -13.56 -5.55 -14.59
N GLY A 120 -12.88 -5.96 -15.68
CA GLY A 120 -11.64 -5.36 -16.23
C GLY A 120 -11.67 -4.44 -17.48
N ALA A 121 -10.47 -3.90 -17.83
CA ALA A 121 -10.17 -2.93 -18.89
C ALA A 121 -8.76 -3.17 -19.53
N ALA A 122 -8.45 -2.50 -20.66
CA ALA A 122 -7.25 -2.68 -21.48
C ALA A 122 -5.99 -1.88 -21.03
N ALA A 123 -4.79 -2.34 -21.41
CA ALA A 123 -3.49 -1.80 -20.97
C ALA A 123 -2.78 -0.94 -22.05
N TYR A 124 -2.06 0.10 -21.59
CA TYR A 124 -1.13 0.93 -22.37
C TYR A 124 0.18 1.11 -21.59
N ASP A 125 1.32 1.25 -22.28
CA ASP A 125 2.67 1.35 -21.71
C ASP A 125 3.11 2.82 -21.53
N LEU A 126 3.37 3.25 -20.29
CA LEU A 126 3.75 4.63 -19.93
C LEU A 126 4.89 4.66 -18.89
N ARG A 127 6.09 4.28 -19.33
CA ARG A 127 7.35 4.26 -18.57
C ARG A 127 8.01 5.64 -18.48
N GLU A 128 8.45 6.04 -17.28
CA GLU A 128 9.27 7.24 -17.01
C GLU A 128 10.51 6.87 -16.18
N LEU A 129 11.59 7.65 -16.26
CA LEU A 129 12.83 7.46 -15.48
C LEU A 129 13.16 8.75 -14.72
N TYR A 130 13.50 8.62 -13.44
CA TYR A 130 13.87 9.76 -12.59
C TYR A 130 15.32 9.63 -12.13
N SER A 131 16.04 10.74 -12.19
CA SER A 131 17.38 10.88 -11.60
C SER A 131 17.30 11.66 -10.29
N PHE A 132 18.15 11.28 -9.34
CA PHE A 132 18.29 11.95 -8.07
C PHE A 132 19.77 12.19 -7.75
N GLN A 133 20.05 13.20 -6.92
CA GLN A 133 21.42 13.55 -6.53
C GLN A 133 21.67 13.16 -5.07
N GLY A 134 22.69 12.35 -4.84
CA GLY A 134 23.15 11.93 -3.51
C GLY A 134 22.36 10.75 -2.94
N GLY A 135 23.01 10.01 -2.03
CA GLY A 135 22.46 8.81 -1.39
C GLY A 135 22.53 7.54 -2.24
N ASN A 136 21.87 6.48 -1.79
CA ASN A 136 21.59 5.29 -2.59
C ASN A 136 20.09 5.25 -2.95
N GLY A 137 19.73 4.49 -3.98
CA GLY A 137 18.35 4.43 -4.45
C GLY A 137 17.37 3.86 -3.43
N THR A 138 17.83 3.07 -2.47
CA THR A 138 16.99 2.59 -1.35
C THR A 138 16.56 3.76 -0.46
N THR A 139 17.50 4.61 -0.04
CA THR A 139 17.21 5.81 0.76
C THR A 139 16.33 6.79 0.00
N PHE A 140 16.60 6.97 -1.30
CA PHE A 140 15.74 7.77 -2.17
C PHE A 140 14.31 7.20 -2.20
N CYS A 141 14.16 5.89 -2.41
CA CYS A 141 12.85 5.25 -2.48
C CYS A 141 12.09 5.31 -1.15
N LYS A 142 12.77 5.19 -0.01
CA LYS A 142 12.17 5.40 1.33
C LYS A 142 11.61 6.83 1.44
N THR A 143 12.44 7.82 1.11
CA THR A 143 12.06 9.24 1.11
C THR A 143 10.90 9.52 0.15
N TRP A 144 10.96 8.96 -1.07
CA TRP A 144 9.93 9.10 -2.09
C TRP A 144 8.59 8.55 -1.61
N LYS A 145 8.56 7.32 -1.08
CA LYS A 145 7.32 6.69 -0.59
C LYS A 145 6.70 7.50 0.55
N CYS A 146 7.54 8.00 1.47
CA CYS A 146 7.09 8.91 2.52
C CYS A 146 6.49 10.19 1.91
N ASN A 147 7.20 10.84 0.98
CA ASN A 147 6.69 12.05 0.32
C ASN A 147 5.39 11.78 -0.45
N CYS A 148 5.21 10.63 -1.09
CA CYS A 148 3.96 10.26 -1.73
C CYS A 148 2.81 10.21 -0.72
N ILE A 149 3.00 9.56 0.43
CA ILE A 149 1.96 9.46 1.47
C ILE A 149 1.66 10.82 2.08
N ASN A 150 2.70 11.63 2.22
CA ASN A 150 2.67 12.93 2.84
C ASN A 150 2.13 14.03 1.92
N TYR A 151 1.95 13.72 0.63
CA TYR A 151 1.45 14.66 -0.35
C TYR A 151 -0.06 14.81 -0.23
N GLU A 152 -0.50 16.02 0.09
CA GLU A 152 -1.91 16.39 0.11
C GLU A 152 -2.29 16.98 -1.26
N PRO A 153 -3.02 16.23 -2.10
CA PRO A 153 -3.50 16.76 -3.36
C PRO A 153 -4.43 17.95 -3.10
N LYS A 154 -4.33 18.98 -3.95
CA LYS A 154 -5.24 20.15 -3.88
C LYS A 154 -6.72 19.75 -3.95
N ASN A 155 -7.02 18.63 -4.61
CA ASN A 155 -8.34 18.03 -4.59
C ASN A 155 -8.46 17.14 -3.35
N THR A 156 -9.20 17.60 -2.35
CA THR A 156 -9.38 16.90 -1.06
C THR A 156 -10.22 15.63 -1.15
N THR A 157 -10.86 15.36 -2.30
CA THR A 157 -11.59 14.10 -2.52
C THR A 157 -10.66 12.94 -2.92
N MET A 158 -9.37 13.21 -3.12
CA MET A 158 -8.37 12.23 -3.50
C MET A 158 -7.71 11.61 -2.27
N TYR A 159 -7.71 10.28 -2.20
CA TYR A 159 -7.04 9.52 -1.15
C TYR A 159 -5.82 8.81 -1.71
N PHE A 160 -4.78 8.66 -0.89
CA PHE A 160 -3.60 7.90 -1.26
C PHE A 160 -3.97 6.46 -1.65
N TYR A 161 -3.53 6.01 -2.82
CA TYR A 161 -3.80 4.67 -3.34
C TYR A 161 -2.58 3.77 -3.19
N SER A 162 -1.44 4.17 -3.75
CA SER A 162 -0.18 3.44 -3.55
C SER A 162 1.06 4.29 -3.84
N ALA A 163 2.17 3.86 -3.25
CA ALA A 163 3.50 4.39 -3.51
C ALA A 163 4.45 3.23 -3.83
N GLN A 164 4.89 3.16 -5.07
CA GLN A 164 5.92 2.23 -5.50
C GLN A 164 7.21 3.00 -5.74
N CYS A 165 8.38 2.36 -5.62
CA CYS A 165 9.70 2.90 -5.99
C CYS A 165 10.73 1.78 -6.03
N TYR A 166 11.50 1.73 -7.12
CA TYR A 166 12.51 0.72 -7.37
C TYR A 166 13.81 1.39 -7.78
N PRO A 167 14.92 1.12 -7.08
CA PRO A 167 16.21 1.66 -7.44
C PRO A 167 16.69 1.11 -8.78
N GLY A 168 17.43 1.94 -9.50
CA GLY A 168 18.05 1.63 -10.78
C GLY A 168 17.16 1.93 -11.99
N ASP A 169 17.76 1.85 -13.17
CA ASP A 169 17.12 2.00 -14.48
C ASP A 169 16.43 0.70 -14.95
N TYR A 170 15.86 0.72 -16.16
CA TYR A 170 15.22 -0.45 -16.78
C TYR A 170 16.17 -1.61 -17.12
N SER A 171 17.49 -1.41 -17.01
CA SER A 171 18.50 -2.46 -17.11
C SER A 171 18.98 -2.98 -15.75
N GLY A 172 18.47 -2.42 -14.64
CA GLY A 172 18.92 -2.72 -13.28
C GLY A 172 20.22 -2.01 -12.87
N LYS A 173 20.75 -1.11 -13.70
CA LYS A 173 21.94 -0.30 -13.43
C LYS A 173 21.57 1.01 -12.73
N HIS A 174 22.56 1.83 -12.38
CA HIS A 174 22.36 3.17 -11.80
C HIS A 174 21.51 3.20 -10.51
N ASN A 175 21.60 2.14 -9.68
CA ASN A 175 20.86 2.02 -8.43
C ASN A 175 21.19 3.08 -7.36
N THR A 176 22.21 3.90 -7.57
CA THR A 176 22.59 5.03 -6.71
C THR A 176 22.22 6.40 -7.28
N SER A 177 21.68 6.47 -8.49
CA SER A 177 21.40 7.75 -9.15
C SER A 177 20.09 7.80 -9.93
N GLN A 178 19.44 6.67 -10.15
CA GLN A 178 18.20 6.57 -10.92
C GLN A 178 17.16 5.67 -10.24
N VAL A 179 15.89 5.99 -10.48
CA VAL A 179 14.74 5.13 -10.17
C VAL A 179 13.80 5.10 -11.36
N ARG A 180 13.22 3.94 -11.65
CA ARG A 180 12.17 3.79 -12.68
C ARG A 180 10.85 4.35 -12.19
N SER A 181 9.88 4.64 -13.05
CA SER A 181 8.55 5.20 -12.74
C SER A 181 7.49 4.86 -13.81
N SER A 182 6.21 4.76 -13.42
CA SER A 182 5.07 4.63 -14.35
C SER A 182 4.14 5.81 -14.15
N LYS A 183 3.54 6.26 -15.24
CA LYS A 183 2.54 7.33 -15.21
C LYS A 183 1.13 6.87 -14.82
N ALA A 184 0.87 5.57 -14.74
CA ALA A 184 -0.45 5.04 -14.43
C ALA A 184 -0.36 3.76 -13.57
N LEU A 185 -0.94 3.82 -12.37
CA LEU A 185 -1.41 2.61 -11.72
C LEU A 185 -2.66 2.15 -12.47
N GLN A 186 -2.78 0.88 -12.79
CA GLN A 186 -4.08 0.29 -13.08
C GLN A 186 -4.52 -0.50 -11.84
N PRO A 187 -5.82 -0.51 -11.50
CA PRO A 187 -6.34 -1.48 -10.56
C PRO A 187 -6.18 -2.88 -11.20
N THR A 188 -5.47 -3.75 -10.50
CA THR A 188 -5.05 -5.07 -10.97
C THR A 188 -6.22 -6.01 -11.21
N ASN A 189 -6.21 -6.75 -12.33
CA ASN A 189 -6.54 -8.17 -12.33
C ASN A 189 -5.90 -8.95 -13.49
N SER A 190 -5.03 -9.89 -13.07
CA SER A 190 -4.72 -11.23 -13.59
C SER A 190 -4.60 -11.45 -15.11
N HIS A 191 -3.35 -11.47 -15.62
CA HIS A 191 -2.74 -12.53 -16.46
C HIS A 191 -1.47 -12.04 -17.19
N LEU A 192 -0.57 -11.40 -16.44
CA LEU A 192 0.76 -11.07 -16.95
C LEU A 192 1.77 -11.73 -16.02
N THR A 193 2.61 -12.59 -16.60
CA THR A 193 3.59 -13.41 -15.91
C THR A 193 4.62 -12.53 -15.20
N SER A 194 5.13 -13.03 -14.06
CA SER A 194 6.04 -12.36 -13.11
C SER A 194 7.23 -11.63 -13.74
N ASP A 195 7.64 -12.00 -14.94
CA ASP A 195 8.85 -11.51 -15.58
C ASP A 195 8.65 -10.20 -16.38
N SER A 196 7.41 -9.71 -16.50
CA SER A 196 7.07 -8.54 -17.31
C SER A 196 6.66 -7.28 -16.53
N PHE A 197 6.59 -7.35 -15.19
CA PHE A 197 6.37 -6.19 -14.33
C PHE A 197 7.62 -5.86 -13.50
N GLN A 198 8.61 -5.25 -14.15
CA GLN A 198 9.64 -4.52 -13.41
C GLN A 198 9.04 -3.20 -12.94
N ALA A 199 8.55 -3.22 -11.71
CA ALA A 199 7.74 -2.17 -11.12
C ALA A 199 8.54 -0.87 -10.83
N LEU A 200 7.78 0.20 -10.56
CA LEU A 200 8.13 1.57 -10.92
C LEU A 200 7.85 2.59 -9.80
N ALA A 201 8.61 3.68 -9.68
CA ALA A 201 8.39 4.81 -8.78
C ALA A 201 7.13 5.59 -9.13
N THR A 202 6.08 5.37 -8.36
CA THR A 202 4.74 5.87 -8.67
C THR A 202 4.10 6.35 -7.39
N CYS A 203 3.56 7.57 -7.37
CA CYS A 203 2.62 8.00 -6.35
C CYS A 203 1.26 8.13 -7.03
N ALA A 204 0.26 7.32 -6.65
CA ALA A 204 -1.10 7.58 -7.10
C ALA A 204 -2.09 7.73 -5.98
N PHE A 205 -3.12 8.47 -6.33
CA PHE A 205 -4.26 8.81 -5.50
C PHE A 205 -5.53 8.52 -6.28
N THR A 206 -6.64 8.25 -5.61
CA THR A 206 -7.92 7.98 -6.27
C THR A 206 -9.03 8.68 -5.51
N ALA A 207 -10.04 9.18 -6.22
CA ALA A 207 -11.23 9.76 -5.62
C ALA A 207 -12.37 8.74 -5.44
N ASP A 208 -12.38 7.69 -6.25
CA ASP A 208 -13.46 6.71 -6.38
C ASP A 208 -13.02 5.27 -6.01
N GLY A 209 -11.77 5.10 -5.58
CA GLY A 209 -11.17 3.80 -5.28
C GLY A 209 -10.81 2.98 -6.53
N LYS A 210 -11.07 3.49 -7.74
CA LYS A 210 -11.01 2.73 -8.99
C LYS A 210 -10.11 3.36 -10.04
N THR A 211 -10.09 4.69 -10.08
CA THR A 211 -9.38 5.47 -11.08
C THR A 211 -8.20 6.17 -10.40
N PRO A 212 -7.01 5.55 -10.36
CA PRO A 212 -5.83 6.19 -9.82
C PRO A 212 -5.32 7.30 -10.76
N VAL A 213 -4.96 8.43 -10.16
CA VAL A 213 -4.32 9.59 -10.78
C VAL A 213 -2.90 9.68 -10.23
N SER A 214 -1.92 9.73 -11.13
CA SER A 214 -0.51 9.83 -10.75
C SER A 214 -0.14 11.26 -10.36
N TYR A 215 0.48 11.41 -9.20
CA TYR A 215 1.08 12.65 -8.67
C TYR A 215 2.61 12.58 -8.61
N SER A 216 3.20 11.62 -9.33
CA SER A 216 4.63 11.33 -9.29
C SER A 216 5.50 12.55 -9.68
N ALA A 217 5.05 13.37 -10.63
CA ALA A 217 5.78 14.58 -11.02
C ALA A 217 5.81 15.66 -9.92
N GLN A 218 4.73 15.80 -9.14
CA GLN A 218 4.63 16.74 -8.03
C GLN A 218 5.50 16.27 -6.86
N VAL A 219 5.45 14.98 -6.55
CA VAL A 219 6.26 14.36 -5.48
C VAL A 219 7.75 14.32 -5.86
N ALA A 220 8.08 14.16 -7.13
CA ALA A 220 9.45 14.27 -7.63
C ALA A 220 10.06 15.64 -7.33
N LYS A 221 9.30 16.73 -7.52
CA LYS A 221 9.77 18.08 -7.18
C LYS A 221 10.06 18.23 -5.68
N GLN A 222 9.20 17.69 -4.82
CA GLN A 222 9.43 17.69 -3.37
C GLN A 222 10.68 16.86 -2.99
N SER A 223 10.91 15.77 -3.71
CA SER A 223 12.05 14.87 -3.51
C SER A 223 13.33 15.33 -4.22
N LYS A 224 13.33 16.54 -4.82
CA LYS A 224 14.44 17.08 -5.64
C LYS A 224 14.87 16.16 -6.80
N ALA A 225 13.99 15.28 -7.25
CA ALA A 225 14.23 14.38 -8.37
C ALA A 225 13.92 15.07 -9.70
N LYS A 226 14.69 14.74 -10.74
CA LYS A 226 14.52 15.26 -12.10
C LYS A 226 14.11 14.12 -13.02
N ILE A 227 13.09 14.36 -13.85
CA ILE A 227 12.75 13.44 -14.94
C ILE A 227 13.93 13.40 -15.91
N VAL A 228 14.42 12.20 -16.18
CA VAL A 228 15.35 11.94 -17.27
C VAL A 228 14.48 11.83 -18.52
N LYS A 229 14.59 12.81 -19.41
CA LYS A 229 14.01 12.71 -20.75
C LYS A 229 15.04 11.98 -21.61
N ASP A 230 14.64 10.84 -22.16
CA ASP A 230 15.34 10.25 -23.30
C ASP A 230 15.17 11.14 -24.53
#